data_AF-A0ABD4Y3I5-F1
#
_entry.id   AF-A0ABD4Y3I5-F1
#
_cell.length_a   1.000
_cell.length_b   1.000
_cell.length_c   1.000
_cell.angle_alpha   90.00
_cell.angle_beta   90.00
_cell.angle_gamma   90.00
#
_symmetry.space_group_name_H-M   'P 1'
#
loop_
_entity.id
_entity.type
_entity.pdbx_description
1 polymer ?
#
loop_
_entity_poly.entity_id
_entity_poly.type
_entity_poly.pdbx_seq_one_letter_code
_entity_poly.pdbx_strand_id
1 'polypeptide(L)'
;MTTNKTARWYLIQTKPRQEARAEEHLLRQHFECYRPLKASAATRSAQGTKAGEPLFPGYLFIRLDSTHDNWYPIRSTRGVNRVVSFGGQPTPVRDELIEQLRQRLAQDERAPVASFKPGERVQVSGGSFSEIEAIFVSSDGEERSVILLNLLQREQKVRVPTRYLQCHS
;
A
#
# COMPACT_ATOMS: atom_id res chain seq x y z
N MET A 1 10.74 -25.09 -4.72
CA MET A 1 10.05 -23.89 -4.20
C MET A 1 8.88 -23.60 -5.12
N THR A 2 7.69 -24.05 -4.77
CA THR A 2 6.47 -23.80 -5.56
C THR A 2 6.14 -22.32 -5.46
N THR A 3 6.31 -21.58 -6.55
CA THR A 3 5.80 -20.22 -6.70
C THR A 3 4.28 -20.30 -6.63
N ASN A 4 3.71 -19.95 -5.47
CA ASN A 4 2.28 -20.00 -5.26
C ASN A 4 1.60 -18.89 -6.08
N LYS A 5 1.17 -19.24 -7.29
CA LYS A 5 0.70 -18.35 -8.37
C LYS A 5 -0.60 -17.58 -8.03
N THR A 6 -1.20 -17.86 -6.88
CA THR A 6 -2.47 -17.32 -6.38
C THR A 6 -2.32 -16.27 -5.28
N ALA A 7 -1.13 -16.12 -4.69
CA ALA A 7 -0.89 -15.16 -3.61
C ALA A 7 -0.84 -13.71 -4.15
N ARG A 8 -1.66 -12.85 -3.57
CA ARG A 8 -1.79 -11.43 -3.92
C ARG A 8 -1.55 -10.55 -2.71
N TRP A 9 -1.14 -9.30 -2.95
CA TRP A 9 -1.07 -8.29 -1.92
C TRP A 9 -2.45 -7.71 -1.61
N TYR A 10 -2.68 -7.36 -0.35
CA TYR A 10 -3.89 -6.71 0.11
C TYR A 10 -3.53 -5.60 1.08
N LEU A 11 -4.41 -4.61 1.18
CA LEU A 11 -4.22 -3.46 2.05
C LEU A 11 -4.95 -3.70 3.39
N ILE A 12 -4.23 -3.54 4.49
CA ILE A 12 -4.74 -3.62 5.86
C ILE A 12 -4.80 -2.21 6.43
N GLN A 13 -5.97 -1.84 6.95
CA GLN A 13 -6.12 -0.66 7.78
C GLN A 13 -5.80 -1.04 9.23
N THR A 14 -4.90 -0.29 9.85
CA THR A 14 -4.48 -0.48 11.23
C THR A 14 -5.24 0.47 12.15
N LYS A 15 -5.13 0.23 13.46
CA LYS A 15 -5.49 1.25 14.45
C LYS A 15 -4.48 2.40 14.37
N PRO A 16 -4.90 3.64 14.71
CA PRO A 16 -4.01 4.80 14.65
C PRO A 16 -2.70 4.55 15.39
N ARG A 17 -1.56 4.75 14.72
CA ARG A 17 -0.19 4.60 15.27
C ARG A 17 0.16 3.18 15.77
N GLN A 18 -0.59 2.16 15.33
CA GLN A 18 -0.33 0.75 15.69
C GLN A 18 0.16 -0.08 14.50
N GLU A 19 0.67 0.56 13.45
CA GLU A 19 1.15 -0.10 12.22
C GLU A 19 2.27 -1.09 12.53
N ALA A 20 3.27 -0.66 13.32
CA ALA A 20 4.38 -1.52 13.72
C ALA A 20 3.94 -2.71 14.59
N ARG A 21 2.96 -2.49 15.48
CA ARG A 21 2.39 -3.55 16.32
C ARG A 21 1.58 -4.54 15.47
N ALA A 22 0.80 -4.04 14.52
CA ALA A 22 0.04 -4.88 13.59
C ALA A 22 0.99 -5.76 12.78
N GLU A 23 2.04 -5.17 12.20
CA GLU A 23 3.09 -5.88 11.47
C GLU A 23 3.74 -6.97 12.34
N GLU A 24 4.18 -6.66 13.56
CA GLU A 24 4.79 -7.64 14.48
C GLU A 24 3.89 -8.85 14.72
N HIS A 25 2.60 -8.62 14.98
CA HIS A 25 1.65 -9.69 15.25
C HIS A 25 1.26 -10.49 14.00
N LEU A 26 1.24 -9.87 12.83
CA LEU A 26 0.99 -10.55 11.56
C LEU A 26 2.18 -11.42 11.16
N LEU A 27 3.41 -10.91 11.33
CA LEU A 27 4.64 -11.67 11.10
C LEU A 27 4.73 -12.89 12.03
N ARG A 28 4.32 -12.76 13.30
CA ARG A 28 4.20 -13.89 14.24
C ARG A 28 3.17 -14.95 13.83
N GLN A 29 2.20 -14.56 13.02
CA GLN A 29 1.21 -15.48 12.43
C GLN A 29 1.69 -16.05 11.08
N HIS A 30 2.96 -15.84 10.73
CA HIS A 30 3.58 -16.28 9.47
C HIS A 30 3.01 -15.62 8.21
N PHE A 31 2.36 -14.47 8.34
CA PHE A 31 1.98 -13.67 7.18
C PHE A 31 3.15 -12.85 6.66
N GLU A 32 3.31 -12.81 5.34
CA GLU A 32 4.22 -11.85 4.71
C GLU A 32 3.58 -10.46 4.74
N CYS A 33 4.31 -9.50 5.31
CA CYS A 33 3.87 -8.12 5.47
C CYS A 33 4.87 -7.16 4.82
N TYR A 34 4.37 -6.02 4.36
CA TYR A 34 5.19 -4.91 3.90
C TYR A 34 4.62 -3.59 4.40
N ARG A 35 5.41 -2.89 5.22
CA ARG A 35 5.11 -1.55 5.72
C ARG A 35 6.16 -0.57 5.18
N PRO A 36 5.86 0.19 4.12
CA PRO A 36 6.81 1.15 3.56
C PRO A 36 7.09 2.28 4.56
N LEU A 37 8.38 2.58 4.76
CA LEU A 37 8.85 3.60 5.69
C LEU A 37 9.65 4.66 4.94
N LYS A 38 9.39 5.94 5.25
CA LYS A 38 10.19 7.08 4.81
C LYS A 38 11.33 7.30 5.81
N ALA A 39 12.54 7.50 5.30
CA ALA A 39 13.67 7.92 6.12
C ALA A 39 13.38 9.33 6.69
N SER A 40 13.43 9.49 8.01
CA SER A 40 13.35 10.81 8.62
C SER A 40 14.71 11.48 8.53
N ALA A 41 14.75 12.78 8.20
CA ALA A 41 15.98 13.58 8.24
C ALA A 41 16.67 13.53 9.62
N ALA A 42 15.93 13.26 10.69
CA ALA A 42 16.45 13.12 12.06
C ALA A 42 17.22 11.82 12.32
N THR A 43 17.14 10.82 11.43
CA THR A 43 17.82 9.51 11.59
C THR A 43 19.33 9.59 11.30
N ARG A 44 19.84 10.72 10.79
CA ARG A 44 21.30 10.93 10.60
C ARG A 44 22.04 11.40 11.86
N SER A 45 21.36 11.56 13.00
CA SER A 45 22.01 11.97 14.25
C SER A 45 22.25 10.77 15.17
N ALA A 46 23.42 10.14 15.01
CA ALA A 46 24.31 9.46 15.99
C ALA A 46 23.77 8.56 17.14
N GLN A 47 22.48 8.44 17.45
CA GLN A 47 22.02 7.73 18.65
C GLN A 47 20.68 7.01 18.41
N GLY A 48 20.77 5.77 17.91
CA GLY A 48 19.65 4.83 17.85
C GLY A 48 18.74 4.98 16.64
N THR A 49 18.47 3.87 15.95
CA THR A 49 17.48 3.73 14.87
C THR A 49 16.09 4.08 15.38
N LYS A 50 15.71 5.37 15.34
CA LYS A 50 14.30 5.75 15.36
C LYS A 50 13.66 5.13 14.12
N ALA A 51 12.65 4.28 14.33
CA ALA A 51 11.86 3.71 13.25
C ALA A 51 11.38 4.84 12.33
N GLY A 52 11.62 4.70 11.02
CA GLY A 52 11.19 5.69 10.03
C GLY A 52 9.69 5.98 10.10
N GLU A 53 9.28 7.11 9.55
CA GLU A 53 7.86 7.49 9.49
C GLU A 53 7.15 6.60 8.46
N PRO A 54 5.96 6.03 8.75
CA PRO A 54 5.23 5.25 7.76
C PRO A 54 4.91 6.09 6.52
N LEU A 55 5.12 5.52 5.33
CA LEU A 55 4.77 6.17 4.07
C LEU A 55 3.24 6.38 3.96
N PHE A 56 2.48 5.41 4.50
CA PHE A 56 1.02 5.43 4.57
C PHE A 56 0.59 5.24 6.03
N PRO A 57 0.42 6.33 6.81
CA PRO A 57 -0.11 6.25 8.16
C PRO A 57 -1.46 5.52 8.18
N GLY A 58 -1.63 4.60 9.12
CA GLY A 58 -2.83 3.77 9.26
C GLY A 58 -2.93 2.58 8.30
N TYR A 59 -1.91 2.30 7.48
CA TYR A 59 -1.97 1.23 6.49
C TYR A 59 -0.68 0.40 6.41
N LEU A 60 -0.84 -0.88 6.08
CA LEU A 60 0.24 -1.80 5.70
C LEU A 60 -0.26 -2.80 4.66
N PHE A 61 0.67 -3.44 3.96
CA PHE A 61 0.35 -4.48 2.97
C PHE A 61 0.58 -5.87 3.56
N ILE A 62 -0.25 -6.83 3.17
CA ILE A 62 -0.13 -8.25 3.53
C ILE A 62 -0.22 -9.09 2.27
N ARG A 63 0.59 -10.14 2.15
CA ARG A 63 0.52 -11.09 1.04
C ARG A 63 -0.23 -12.34 1.48
N LEU A 64 -1.28 -12.69 0.75
CA LEU A 64 -2.19 -13.79 1.06
C LEU A 64 -2.62 -14.52 -0.21
N ASP A 65 -2.76 -15.83 -0.12
CA ASP A 65 -3.49 -16.64 -1.07
C ASP A 65 -4.98 -16.60 -0.75
N SER A 66 -5.77 -15.95 -1.62
CA SER A 66 -7.23 -15.86 -1.42
C SER A 66 -7.96 -17.20 -1.42
N THR A 67 -7.34 -18.26 -1.96
CA THR A 67 -7.94 -19.59 -2.08
C THR A 67 -7.56 -20.53 -0.95
N HIS A 68 -6.35 -20.40 -0.40
CA HIS A 68 -5.82 -21.31 0.62
C HIS A 68 -5.66 -20.68 2.00
N ASP A 69 -5.51 -19.35 2.10
CA ASP A 69 -5.28 -18.69 3.38
C ASP A 69 -6.58 -18.27 4.06
N ASN A 70 -6.58 -18.42 5.39
CA ASN A 70 -7.69 -17.99 6.22
C ASN A 70 -7.55 -16.50 6.56
N TRP A 71 -8.57 -15.71 6.21
CA TRP A 71 -8.64 -14.27 6.50
C TRP A 71 -9.06 -13.96 7.94
N TYR A 72 -9.65 -14.92 8.63
CA TYR A 72 -10.23 -14.73 9.96
C TYR A 72 -9.20 -14.28 11.02
N PRO A 73 -7.98 -14.87 11.11
CA PRO A 73 -6.97 -14.48 12.09
C PRO A 73 -6.52 -13.00 11.97
N ILE A 74 -6.50 -12.47 10.75
CA ILE A 74 -6.12 -11.08 10.46
C ILE A 74 -7.05 -10.11 11.19
N ARG A 75 -8.36 -10.40 11.20
CA ARG A 75 -9.38 -9.54 11.83
C ARG A 75 -9.25 -9.51 13.36
N SER A 76 -8.75 -10.59 13.95
CA SER A 76 -8.46 -10.67 15.39
C SER A 76 -7.04 -10.22 15.77
N THR A 77 -6.23 -9.79 14.79
CA THR A 77 -4.85 -9.41 15.04
C THR A 77 -4.74 -8.07 15.78
N ARG A 78 -3.91 -8.02 16.83
CA ARG A 78 -3.68 -6.78 17.59
C ARG A 78 -3.08 -5.70 16.70
N GLY A 79 -3.68 -4.51 16.71
CA GLY A 79 -3.25 -3.38 15.88
C GLY A 79 -3.93 -3.34 14.51
N VAL A 80 -4.60 -4.41 14.08
CA VAL A 80 -5.44 -4.41 12.87
C VAL A 80 -6.81 -3.81 13.19
N ASN A 81 -7.33 -3.00 12.27
CA ASN A 81 -8.72 -2.53 12.28
C ASN A 81 -9.56 -3.35 11.31
N ARG A 82 -9.19 -3.36 10.02
CA ARG A 82 -9.88 -4.14 9.00
C ARG A 82 -9.02 -4.36 7.75
N VAL A 83 -9.43 -5.33 6.94
CA VAL A 83 -8.96 -5.48 5.56
C VAL A 83 -9.70 -4.46 4.70
N VAL A 84 -8.96 -3.71 3.88
CA VAL A 84 -9.56 -2.76 2.93
C VAL A 84 -10.28 -3.52 1.83
N SER A 85 -11.54 -3.18 1.64
CA SER A 85 -12.42 -3.82 0.67
C SER A 85 -13.27 -2.76 -0.03
N PHE A 86 -13.47 -2.95 -1.34
CA PHE A 86 -14.39 -2.16 -2.14
C PHE A 86 -15.48 -3.10 -2.68
N GLY A 87 -16.76 -2.72 -2.54
CA GLY A 87 -17.87 -3.58 -2.97
C GLY A 87 -17.97 -4.90 -2.19
N GLY A 88 -17.51 -4.93 -0.94
CA GLY A 88 -17.60 -6.11 -0.06
C GLY A 88 -16.52 -7.17 -0.29
N GLN A 89 -15.57 -6.96 -1.21
CA GLN A 89 -14.47 -7.89 -1.49
C GLN A 89 -13.12 -7.22 -1.17
N PRO A 90 -12.16 -7.94 -0.52
CA PRO A 90 -10.80 -7.46 -0.35
C PRO A 90 -10.18 -7.09 -1.70
N THR A 91 -9.66 -5.88 -1.82
CA THR A 91 -9.12 -5.39 -3.10
C THR A 91 -7.65 -5.78 -3.21
N PRO A 92 -7.28 -6.58 -4.24
CA PRO A 92 -5.89 -6.97 -4.43
C PRO A 92 -5.07 -5.79 -4.93
N VAL A 93 -3.87 -5.64 -4.38
CA VAL A 93 -2.84 -4.71 -4.83
C VAL A 93 -1.93 -5.44 -5.82
N ARG A 94 -1.56 -4.77 -6.92
CA ARG A 94 -0.62 -5.34 -7.91
C ARG A 94 0.76 -5.51 -7.29
N ASP A 95 1.42 -6.65 -7.58
CA ASP A 95 2.83 -6.86 -7.22
C ASP A 95 3.72 -5.74 -7.75
N GLU A 96 3.42 -5.25 -8.97
CA GLU A 96 4.13 -4.14 -9.61
C GLU A 96 4.13 -2.87 -8.75
N LEU A 97 3.01 -2.51 -8.11
CA LEU A 97 2.93 -1.34 -7.24
C LEU A 97 3.84 -1.51 -6.01
N ILE A 98 3.86 -2.71 -5.41
CA ILE A 98 4.71 -3.02 -4.26
C ILE A 98 6.18 -2.96 -4.63
N GLU A 99 6.56 -3.53 -5.77
CA GLU A 99 7.93 -3.48 -6.26
C GLU A 99 8.37 -2.05 -6.60
N GLN A 100 7.51 -1.24 -7.22
CA GLN A 100 7.81 0.16 -7.49
C GLN A 100 7.96 0.98 -6.20
N LEU A 101 7.13 0.74 -5.18
CA LEU A 101 7.30 1.36 -3.86
C LEU A 101 8.65 0.96 -3.24
N ARG A 102 9.03 -0.32 -3.32
CA ARG A 102 10.34 -0.82 -2.85
C ARG A 102 11.49 -0.15 -3.58
N GLN A 103 11.44 -0.10 -4.91
CA GLN A 103 12.47 0.52 -5.74
C GLN A 103 12.58 2.03 -5.47
N ARG A 104 11.45 2.74 -5.39
CA ARG A 104 11.44 4.19 -5.17
C ARG A 104 11.96 4.57 -3.77
N LEU A 105 11.64 3.77 -2.75
CA LEU A 105 12.19 3.95 -1.41
C LEU A 105 13.68 3.56 -1.32
N ALA A 106 14.13 2.59 -2.12
CA ALA A 106 15.54 2.23 -2.21
C ALA A 106 16.38 3.24 -3.01
N GLN A 107 15.78 3.90 -4.00
CA GLN A 107 16.44 4.87 -4.87
C GLN A 107 16.57 6.28 -4.26
N ASP A 108 15.95 6.56 -3.10
CA ASP A 108 15.92 7.93 -2.55
C ASP A 108 16.57 8.12 -1.16
N GLU A 109 17.76 8.76 -1.21
CA GLU A 109 18.12 9.92 -0.38
C GLU A 109 18.47 11.17 -1.27
N ARG A 110 18.41 11.07 -2.61
CA ARG A 110 19.00 12.06 -3.55
C ARG A 110 18.32 12.18 -4.92
N ALA A 111 17.28 11.40 -5.24
CA ALA A 111 16.62 11.60 -6.52
C ALA A 111 15.70 12.82 -6.37
N PRO A 112 15.85 13.90 -7.17
CA PRO A 112 14.88 14.96 -7.14
C PRO A 112 13.54 14.33 -7.54
N VAL A 113 12.62 14.21 -6.57
CA VAL A 113 11.19 14.19 -6.86
C VAL A 113 11.03 15.33 -7.85
N ALA A 114 10.67 15.03 -9.10
CA ALA A 114 10.42 16.06 -10.09
C ALA A 114 9.56 17.10 -9.37
N SER A 115 10.07 18.34 -9.29
CA SER A 115 9.69 19.29 -8.26
C SER A 115 8.28 19.81 -8.49
N PHE A 116 7.29 18.97 -8.21
CA PHE A 116 5.89 19.32 -8.20
C PHE A 116 5.62 20.08 -6.91
N LYS A 117 5.04 21.26 -7.03
CA LYS A 117 4.74 22.08 -5.86
C LYS A 117 3.49 21.54 -5.17
N PRO A 118 3.44 21.49 -3.82
CA PRO A 118 2.19 21.23 -3.10
C PRO A 118 1.08 22.16 -3.61
N GLY A 119 -0.04 21.60 -4.08
CA GLY A 119 -1.14 22.33 -4.70
C GLY A 119 -1.20 22.30 -6.23
N GLU A 120 -0.21 21.72 -6.89
CA GLU A 120 -0.23 21.49 -8.34
C GLU A 120 -1.13 20.29 -8.67
N ARG A 121 -2.10 20.46 -9.59
CA ARG A 121 -3.00 19.39 -10.00
C ARG A 121 -2.22 18.35 -10.79
N VAL A 122 -1.74 17.31 -10.12
CA VAL A 122 -1.10 16.16 -10.78
C VAL A 122 -2.21 15.35 -11.46
N GLN A 123 -2.39 15.55 -12.76
CA GLN A 123 -3.23 14.67 -13.56
C GLN A 123 -2.47 13.36 -13.77
N VAL A 124 -2.98 12.26 -13.19
CA VAL A 124 -2.44 10.91 -13.41
C VAL A 124 -2.77 10.51 -14.85
N SER A 125 -1.91 10.96 -15.78
CA SER A 125 -1.98 10.65 -17.20
C SER A 125 -1.41 9.26 -17.43
N GLY A 126 -2.26 8.24 -17.26
CA GLY A 126 -2.11 6.87 -17.76
C GLY A 126 -0.70 6.27 -17.74
N GLY A 127 -0.33 5.62 -16.64
CA GLY A 127 0.86 4.76 -16.56
C GLY A 127 1.28 4.47 -15.12
N SER A 128 1.97 3.35 -14.89
CA SER A 128 2.41 2.92 -13.55
C SER A 128 3.37 3.90 -12.87
N PHE A 129 4.04 4.76 -13.66
CA PHE A 129 4.99 5.75 -13.15
C PHE A 129 4.30 6.98 -12.53
N SER A 130 3.23 7.48 -13.14
CA SER A 130 2.49 8.65 -12.63
C SER A 130 1.77 8.37 -11.30
N GLU A 131 1.42 7.11 -11.07
CA GLU A 131 0.76 6.61 -9.86
C GLU A 131 1.66 6.71 -8.62
N ILE A 132 2.91 6.27 -8.76
CA ILE A 132 3.91 6.33 -7.68
C ILE A 132 4.33 7.76 -7.44
N GLU A 133 4.60 8.54 -8.48
CA GLU A 133 5.01 9.94 -8.31
C GLU A 133 3.95 10.75 -7.54
N ALA A 134 2.65 10.54 -7.80
CA ALA A 134 1.59 11.18 -7.03
C ALA A 134 1.68 10.92 -5.51
N ILE A 135 2.08 9.72 -5.10
CA ILE A 135 2.29 9.37 -3.69
C ILE A 135 3.49 10.13 -3.11
N PHE A 136 4.56 10.35 -3.87
CA PHE A 136 5.77 11.00 -3.36
C PHE A 136 5.75 12.53 -3.46
N VAL A 137 4.88 13.11 -4.29
CA VAL A 137 4.63 14.57 -4.36
C VAL A 137 3.94 15.08 -3.10
N SER A 138 3.05 14.27 -2.51
CA SER A 138 2.33 14.62 -1.30
C SER A 138 3.27 14.82 -0.11
N SER A 139 3.23 16.01 0.49
CA SER A 139 4.03 16.33 1.69
C SER A 139 3.49 15.67 2.96
N ASP A 140 2.20 15.35 2.98
CA ASP A 140 1.52 14.79 4.15
C ASP A 140 1.27 13.28 4.03
N GLY A 141 1.28 12.58 5.17
CA GLY A 141 1.00 11.14 5.24
C GLY A 141 -0.47 10.78 5.02
N GLU A 142 -1.41 11.57 5.52
CA GLU A 142 -2.83 11.31 5.33
C GLU A 142 -3.23 11.48 3.87
N GLU A 143 -2.73 12.53 3.20
CA GLU A 143 -2.93 12.74 1.77
C GLU A 143 -2.36 11.58 0.92
N ARG A 144 -1.17 11.05 1.27
CA ARG A 144 -0.62 9.82 0.65
C ARG A 144 -1.55 8.63 0.78
N SER A 145 -2.11 8.42 1.96
CA SER A 145 -3.08 7.36 2.21
C SER A 145 -4.35 7.54 1.37
N VAL A 146 -4.84 8.78 1.20
CA VAL A 146 -5.98 9.09 0.32
C VAL A 146 -5.66 8.79 -1.15
N ILE A 147 -4.48 9.17 -1.64
CA ILE A 147 -4.04 8.90 -3.01
C ILE A 147 -3.98 7.38 -3.25
N LEU A 148 -3.40 6.62 -2.32
CA LEU A 148 -3.34 5.16 -2.39
C LEU A 148 -4.73 4.54 -2.50
N LEU A 149 -5.69 4.96 -1.65
CA LEU A 149 -7.05 4.44 -1.68
C LEU A 149 -7.77 4.76 -2.99
N ASN A 150 -7.60 5.98 -3.51
CA ASN A 150 -8.18 6.40 -4.79
C ASN A 150 -7.62 5.57 -5.95
N LEU A 151 -6.33 5.29 -5.95
CA LEU A 151 -5.68 4.43 -6.93
C LEU A 151 -6.30 3.02 -6.91
N LEU A 152 -6.37 2.40 -5.74
CA LEU A 152 -6.93 1.04 -5.59
C LEU A 152 -8.42 0.99 -5.97
N GLN A 153 -9.19 2.03 -5.66
CA GLN A 153 -10.60 2.09 -6.02
C GLN A 153 -10.82 2.23 -7.53
N ARG A 154 -9.97 3.00 -8.23
CA ARG A 154 -10.04 3.15 -9.70
C ARG A 154 -9.75 1.83 -10.40
N GLU A 155 -8.73 1.10 -9.97
CA GLU A 155 -8.39 -0.22 -10.54
C GLU A 155 -9.51 -1.24 -10.37
N GLN A 156 -10.21 -1.20 -9.23
CA GLN A 156 -11.37 -2.07 -8.98
C GLN A 156 -12.49 -1.84 -10.00
N LYS A 157 -12.74 -0.59 -10.40
CA LYS A 157 -13.77 -0.22 -11.39
C LYS A 157 -13.41 -0.69 -12.81
N VAL A 158 -12.12 -0.81 -13.13
CA VAL A 158 -11.67 -1.27 -14.46
C VAL A 158 -11.81 -2.79 -14.61
N ARG A 159 -11.79 -3.55 -13.50
CA ARG A 159 -11.99 -5.01 -13.50
C ARG A 159 -13.46 -5.40 -13.34
N VAL A 160 -14.28 -5.14 -14.37
CA VAL A 160 -15.61 -5.77 -14.48
C VAL A 160 -15.53 -6.90 -15.51
N PRO A 161 -15.90 -8.14 -15.16
CA PRO A 161 -15.88 -9.23 -16.14
C PRO A 161 -16.88 -8.95 -17.27
N THR A 162 -16.44 -9.09 -18.52
CA THR A 162 -17.15 -8.73 -19.77
C THR A 162 -18.56 -9.31 -19.87
N ARG A 163 -18.87 -10.39 -19.13
CA ARG A 163 -20.22 -10.98 -19.04
C ARG A 163 -21.32 -10.04 -18.52
N TYR A 164 -20.95 -8.91 -17.90
CA TYR A 164 -21.90 -7.88 -17.46
C TYR A 164 -21.91 -6.63 -18.36
N LEU A 165 -21.10 -6.59 -19.42
CA LEU A 165 -21.13 -5.51 -20.40
C LEU A 165 -22.15 -5.88 -21.49
N GLN A 166 -23.42 -5.57 -21.25
CA GLN A 166 -24.41 -5.58 -22.32
C GLN A 166 -24.30 -4.26 -23.10
N CYS A 167 -23.76 -4.33 -24.32
CA CYS A 167 -23.96 -3.26 -25.30
C CYS A 167 -25.44 -3.29 -25.72
N HIS A 168 -26.22 -2.32 -25.25
CA HIS A 168 -27.46 -1.98 -25.94
C HIS A 168 -27.05 -1.26 -27.23
N SER A 169 -27.38 -1.87 -28.36
CA SER A 169 -27.33 -1.22 -29.68
C SER A 169 -28.59 -0.41 -29.89
#